data_AF-Q8K438-F1
#
_entry.id   AF-Q8K438-F1
#
_cell.length_a   1.000
_cell.length_b   1.000
_cell.length_c   1.000
_cell.angle_alpha   90.00
_cell.angle_beta   90.00
_cell.angle_gamma   90.00
#
_symmetry.space_group_name_H-M   'P 1'
#
loop_
_entity.id
_entity.type
_entity.pdbx_description
1 polymer ?
#
loop_
_entity_poly.entity_id
_entity_poly.type
_entity_poly.pdbx_seq_one_letter_code
_entity_poly.pdbx_strand_id
1 'polypeptide(L)' 'MQYSHHCEHLLERLNKQREAGFLCDCTVVIGEFQFKAHRNVLA' A
#
# COMPACT_ATOMS: atom_id res chain seq x y z
N MET A 1 11.48 9.49 19.96
CA MET A 1 10.19 9.72 19.28
C MET A 1 10.31 10.00 17.77
N GLN A 2 11.51 10.10 17.17
CA GLN A 2 11.65 10.37 15.73
C GLN A 2 11.17 9.22 14.82
N TYR A 3 11.25 7.98 15.30
CA TYR A 3 10.87 6.79 14.53
C TYR A 3 9.35 6.62 14.33
N SER A 4 8.49 7.08 15.26
CA SER A 4 7.04 6.93 15.09
C SER A 4 6.53 7.75 13.92
N HIS A 5 7.00 9.00 13.78
CA HIS A 5 6.67 9.86 12.64
C HIS A 5 7.16 9.30 11.30
N HIS A 6 8.31 8.63 11.28
CA HIS A 6 8.80 8.01 10.05
C HIS A 6 7.89 6.87 9.59
N CYS A 7 7.48 5.99 10.51
CA CYS A 7 6.60 4.88 10.19
C CYS A 7 5.23 5.36 9.70
N GLU A 8 4.65 6.37 10.35
CA GLU A 8 3.38 6.98 9.93
C GLU A 8 3.50 7.59 8.53
N HIS A 9 4.55 8.37 8.28
CA HIS A 9 4.78 8.98 6.97
C HIS A 9 4.98 7.91 5.89
N LEU A 10 5.77 6.87 6.17
CA LEU A 10 5.97 5.76 5.23
C LEU A 10 4.65 5.09 4.87
N LEU A 11 3.81 4.80 5.87
CA LEU A 11 2.50 4.18 5.66
C LEU A 11 1.57 5.08 4.84
N GLU A 12 1.57 6.39 5.08
CA GLU A 12 0.82 7.36 4.29
C GLU A 12 1.26 7.35 2.82
N ARG A 13 2.58 7.27 2.55
CA ARG A 13 3.12 7.21 1.19
C ARG A 13 2.76 5.90 0.49
N LEU A 14 2.83 4.76 1.18
CA LEU A 14 2.41 3.47 0.65
C LEU A 14 0.91 3.45 0.32
N ASN A 15 0.08 4.10 1.15
CA ASN A 15 -1.35 4.21 0.85
C ASN A 15 -1.63 5.09 -0.39
N LYS A 16 -0.93 6.23 -0.54
CA LYS A 16 -1.03 7.08 -1.74
C LYS A 16 -0.60 6.33 -3.01
N GLN A 17 0.45 5.51 -2.92
CA GLN A 17 0.89 4.62 -4.01
C GLN A 17 -0.19 3.61 -4.39
N ARG A 18 -0.82 2.98 -3.38
CA ARG A 18 -1.93 2.03 -3.56
C ARG A 18 -3.12 2.66 -4.29
N GLU A 19 -3.55 3.85 -3.86
CA GLU A 19 -4.67 4.59 -4.46
C GLU A 19 -4.39 5.01 -5.91
N ALA A 20 -3.15 5.39 -6.22
CA ALA A 20 -2.71 5.71 -7.58
C ALA A 20 -2.42 4.46 -8.45
N GLY A 21 -2.38 3.27 -7.86
CA GLY A 21 -1.93 2.04 -8.51
C GLY A 21 -0.44 2.05 -8.92
N PHE A 22 0.37 2.93 -8.31
CA PHE A 22 1.78 3.11 -8.63
C PHE A 22 2.65 2.24 -7.73
N LEU A 23 3.65 1.56 -8.31
CA LEU A 23 4.57 0.64 -7.62
C LEU A 23 3.91 -0.55 -6.87
N CYS A 24 2.61 -0.75 -7.06
CA CYS A 24 1.92 -1.95 -6.61
C CYS A 24 2.40 -3.17 -7.42
N ASP A 25 2.81 -4.22 -6.71
CA ASP A 25 3.36 -5.46 -7.28
C ASP A 25 2.35 -6.62 -7.25
N CYS A 26 1.16 -6.42 -6.65
CA CYS A 26 0.06 -7.38 -6.73
C CYS A 26 -1.30 -6.71 -6.95
N THR A 27 -2.26 -7.52 -7.40
CA THR A 27 -3.67 -7.15 -7.51
C THR A 27 -4.52 -8.25 -6.87
N VAL A 28 -5.29 -7.91 -5.85
CA VAL A 28 -6.24 -8.83 -5.21
C VAL A 28 -7.57 -8.72 -5.95
N VAL A 29 -8.11 -9.86 -6.39
CA VAL A 29 -9.37 -9.92 -7.13
C VAL A 29 -10.42 -10.57 -6.24
N ILE A 30 -11.57 -9.90 -6.06
CA ILE A 30 -12.70 -10.39 -5.27
C ILE A 30 -13.97 -10.21 -6.09
N GLY A 31 -14.47 -11.30 -6.68
CA GLY A 31 -15.54 -11.22 -7.68
C GLY A 31 -15.09 -10.40 -8.89
N GLU A 32 -15.84 -9.35 -9.21
CA GLU A 32 -15.53 -8.42 -10.31
C GLU A 32 -14.61 -7.26 -9.88
N PHE A 33 -14.31 -7.13 -8.59
CA PHE A 33 -13.51 -6.03 -8.05
C PHE A 33 -12.02 -6.35 -8.05
N GLN A 34 -11.20 -5.34 -8.33
CA GLN A 34 -9.75 -5.44 -8.37
C GLN A 34 -9.11 -4.39 -7.47
N PHE A 35 -8.17 -4.81 -6.62
CA PHE A 35 -7.49 -3.95 -5.66
C PHE A 35 -5.98 -4.03 -5.83
N LYS A 36 -5.34 -2.92 -6.21
CA LYS A 36 -3.87 -2.80 -6.23
C LYS A 36 -3.34 -2.84 -4.79
N ALA A 37 -2.22 -3.50 -4.58
CA ALA A 37 -1.58 -3.62 -3.28
C ALA A 37 -0.07 -3.90 -3.40
N HIS A 38 0.61 -3.89 -2.24
CA HIS A 38 2.02 -4.24 -2.10
C HIS A 38 2.13 -5.55 -1.32
N ARG A 39 2.80 -6.57 -1.87
CA ARG A 39 2.92 -7.90 -1.23
C ARG A 39 3.56 -7.85 0.14
N ASN A 40 4.58 -7.01 0.30
CA ASN A 40 5.32 -6.83 1.56
C ASN A 40 4.50 -6.13 2.67
N VAL A 41 3.42 -5.44 2.33
CA VAL A 41 2.50 -4.83 3.30
C VAL A 41 1.40 -5.82 3.71
N LEU A 42 1.06 -6.78 2.84
CA LEU A 42 0.07 -7.82 3.13
C LEU A 42 0.63 -9.02 3.89
N ALA A 43 1.96 -9.20 3.90
CA ALA A 43 2.66 -10.34 4.50
C ALA A 43 2.63 -10.33 6.04
#